data_AF-Q5BLS8-F1
#
_entry.id   AF-Q5BLS8-F1
#
_cell.length_a   1.000
_cell.length_b   1.000
_cell.length_c   1.000
_cell.angle_alpha   90.00
_cell.angle_beta   90.00
_cell.angle_gamma   90.00
#
_symmetry.space_group_name_H-M   'P 1'
#
loop_
_entity.id
_entity.type
_entity.pdbx_description
1 polymer ?
#
loop_
_entity_poly.entity_id
_entity_poly.type
_entity_poly.pdbx_seq_one_letter_code
_entity_poly.pdbx_strand_id
1 'polypeptide(L)'
;CTNLPYKSKKENVMHACGHDGHTTSLLLAAKYLASQNFNGTLNLYFQPAEEGLGGAKAMIEDGLFEKFDSDYVFGWHNMPFGRDKKFYLKKGAMMASSDSYSIEVIGRGGHGSAPEKAKDPIYAA
;
A
#
# COMPACT_ATOMS: atom_id res chain seq x y z
N CYS A 1 -18.24 -3.00 6.14
CA CYS A 1 -18.23 -2.29 4.83
C CYS A 1 -18.91 -0.94 4.98
N THR A 2 -18.37 0.12 4.37
CA THR A 2 -18.98 1.46 4.40
C THR A 2 -20.34 1.48 3.66
N ASN A 3 -21.31 2.25 4.14
CA ASN A 3 -22.61 2.46 3.45
C ASN A 3 -22.59 3.63 2.45
N LEU A 4 -21.44 3.86 1.81
CA LEU A 4 -21.28 4.94 0.84
C LEU A 4 -21.92 4.56 -0.51
N PRO A 5 -22.46 5.52 -1.27
CA PRO A 5 -23.11 5.26 -2.56
C PRO A 5 -22.13 4.73 -3.62
N TYR A 6 -20.83 5.04 -3.48
CA TYR A 6 -19.75 4.59 -4.34
C TYR A 6 -18.92 3.45 -3.71
N LYS A 7 -19.48 2.71 -2.74
CA LYS A 7 -18.79 1.57 -2.14
C LYS A 7 -18.35 0.55 -3.20
N SER A 8 -17.34 -0.23 -2.86
CA SER A 8 -16.89 -1.35 -3.70
C SER A 8 -18.06 -2.26 -4.07
N LYS A 9 -18.10 -2.66 -5.34
CA LYS A 9 -19.02 -3.68 -5.87
C LYS A 9 -18.44 -5.09 -5.78
N LYS A 10 -17.16 -5.23 -5.44
CA LYS A 10 -16.47 -6.51 -5.25
C LYS A 10 -16.54 -6.88 -3.77
N GLU A 11 -17.07 -8.07 -3.48
CA GLU A 11 -17.16 -8.57 -2.12
C GLU A 11 -15.75 -8.73 -1.51
N ASN A 12 -15.60 -8.34 -0.24
CA ASN A 12 -14.34 -8.39 0.52
C ASN A 12 -13.16 -7.60 -0.07
N VAL A 13 -13.40 -6.69 -1.02
CA VAL A 13 -12.36 -5.82 -1.60
C VAL A 13 -12.72 -4.36 -1.39
N MET A 14 -11.77 -3.55 -0.89
CA MET A 14 -11.93 -2.12 -0.65
C MET A 14 -10.60 -1.41 -0.83
N HIS A 15 -10.59 -0.21 -1.43
CA HIS A 15 -9.46 0.71 -1.32
C HIS A 15 -9.41 1.33 0.08
N ALA A 16 -8.97 0.54 1.06
CA ALA A 16 -8.94 0.96 2.46
C ALA A 16 -7.80 1.93 2.79
N CYS A 17 -6.77 1.99 1.94
CA CYS A 17 -5.61 2.86 2.08
C CYS A 17 -5.66 4.12 1.19
N GLY A 18 -6.70 4.28 0.35
CA GLY A 18 -6.87 5.47 -0.50
C GLY A 18 -6.13 5.46 -1.84
N HIS A 19 -5.65 4.30 -2.30
CA HIS A 19 -4.91 4.15 -3.56
C HIS A 19 -5.73 4.51 -4.81
N ASP A 20 -7.07 4.45 -4.72
CA ASP A 20 -8.00 5.01 -5.71
C ASP A 20 -7.87 6.53 -5.83
N GLY A 21 -7.76 7.21 -4.70
CA GLY A 21 -7.48 8.65 -4.62
C GLY A 21 -6.12 9.00 -5.23
N HIS A 22 -5.06 8.27 -4.89
CA HIS A 22 -3.72 8.52 -5.44
C HIS A 22 -3.68 8.34 -6.97
N THR A 23 -4.29 7.25 -7.47
CA THR A 23 -4.41 6.98 -8.91
C THR A 23 -5.15 8.11 -9.62
N THR A 24 -6.27 8.56 -9.04
CA THR A 24 -7.07 9.66 -9.60
C THR A 24 -6.27 10.96 -9.61
N SER A 25 -5.52 11.26 -8.55
CA SER A 25 -4.69 12.46 -8.48
C SER A 25 -3.57 12.48 -9.52
N LEU A 26 -2.93 11.34 -9.81
CA LEU A 26 -1.92 11.26 -10.89
C LEU A 26 -2.54 11.52 -12.27
N LEU A 27 -3.71 10.95 -12.54
CA LEU A 27 -4.45 11.21 -13.79
C LEU A 27 -4.86 12.68 -13.92
N LEU A 28 -5.26 13.31 -12.81
CA LEU A 28 -5.58 14.74 -12.78
C LEU A 28 -4.34 15.61 -13.04
N ALA A 29 -3.19 15.26 -12.48
CA ALA A 29 -1.93 15.95 -12.76
C ALA A 29 -1.56 15.87 -14.25
N ALA A 30 -1.71 14.68 -14.86
CA ALA A 30 -1.50 14.46 -16.29
C ALA A 30 -2.40 15.36 -17.14
N LYS A 31 -3.72 15.31 -16.85
CA LYS A 31 -4.73 16.09 -17.56
C LYS A 31 -4.48 17.59 -17.43
N TYR A 32 -4.13 18.04 -16.22
CA TYR A 32 -3.84 19.44 -15.97
C TYR A 32 -2.60 19.89 -16.74
N LEU A 33 -1.47 19.20 -16.61
CA LEU A 33 -0.22 19.60 -17.27
C LEU A 33 -0.30 19.52 -18.79
N ALA A 34 -1.07 18.58 -19.35
CA ALA A 34 -1.35 18.53 -20.78
C ALA A 34 -2.09 19.78 -21.31
N SER A 35 -2.78 20.52 -20.44
CA SER A 35 -3.44 21.78 -20.81
C SER A 35 -2.55 23.02 -20.62
N GLN A 36 -1.38 22.86 -20.02
CA GLN A 36 -0.46 23.96 -19.72
C GLN A 36 0.69 23.98 -20.72
N ASN A 37 1.36 25.14 -20.85
CA ASN A 37 2.64 25.21 -21.57
C ASN A 37 3.77 24.70 -20.65
N PHE A 38 3.75 23.40 -20.35
CA PHE A 38 4.72 22.75 -19.49
C PHE A 38 6.02 22.45 -20.25
N ASN A 39 7.15 22.96 -19.75
CA ASN A 39 8.47 22.68 -20.31
C ASN A 39 9.18 21.61 -19.47
N GLY A 40 9.16 20.38 -19.96
CA GLY A 40 9.79 19.22 -19.32
C GLY A 40 9.03 17.93 -19.59
N THR A 41 9.39 16.88 -18.85
CA THR A 41 8.75 15.57 -18.95
C THR A 41 8.15 15.19 -17.61
N LEU A 42 6.90 14.71 -17.63
CA LEU A 42 6.22 14.14 -16.47
C LEU A 42 6.05 12.64 -16.70
N ASN A 43 6.81 11.82 -15.96
CA ASN A 43 6.59 10.38 -15.91
C ASN A 43 5.58 10.06 -14.80
N LEU A 44 4.59 9.23 -15.09
CA LEU A 44 3.55 8.83 -14.14
C LEU A 44 3.68 7.34 -13.85
N TYR A 45 4.07 7.00 -12.62
CA TYR A 45 4.27 5.61 -12.20
C TYR A 45 3.05 5.10 -11.44
N PHE A 46 2.23 4.30 -12.11
CA PHE A 46 1.09 3.60 -11.50
C PHE A 46 1.54 2.28 -10.87
N GLN A 47 2.15 2.37 -9.69
CA GLN A 47 2.73 1.22 -9.00
C GLN A 47 1.64 0.26 -8.50
N PRO A 48 1.71 -1.04 -8.85
CA PRO A 48 0.83 -2.06 -8.28
C PRO A 48 1.36 -2.55 -6.92
N ALA A 49 0.58 -3.36 -6.21
CA ALA A 49 1.13 -4.26 -5.18
C ALA A 49 1.92 -3.58 -4.03
N GLU A 50 1.53 -2.37 -3.63
CA GLU A 50 2.19 -1.61 -2.55
C GLU A 50 1.99 -2.24 -1.16
N GLU A 51 0.82 -2.87 -0.93
CA GLU A 51 0.35 -3.42 0.36
C GLU A 51 1.12 -4.68 0.83
N GLY A 52 2.44 -4.73 0.61
CA GLY A 52 3.35 -5.78 1.07
C GLY A 52 3.85 -6.75 -0.01
N LEU A 53 3.39 -6.61 -1.27
CA LEU A 53 3.77 -7.50 -2.37
C LEU A 53 4.97 -7.00 -3.19
N GLY A 54 5.49 -5.81 -2.88
CA GLY A 54 6.77 -5.33 -3.40
C GLY A 54 6.74 -4.79 -4.83
N GLY A 55 5.62 -4.20 -5.28
CA GLY A 55 5.52 -3.72 -6.67
C GLY A 55 6.54 -2.65 -7.06
N ALA A 56 7.01 -1.82 -6.10
CA ALA A 56 8.11 -0.88 -6.33
C ALA A 56 9.38 -1.58 -6.83
N LYS A 57 9.78 -2.64 -6.12
CA LYS A 57 10.98 -3.42 -6.42
C LYS A 57 10.85 -4.08 -7.79
N ALA A 58 9.71 -4.71 -8.06
CA ALA A 58 9.46 -5.37 -9.34
C ALA A 58 9.53 -4.40 -10.53
N MET A 59 8.98 -3.17 -10.40
CA MET A 59 9.09 -2.17 -11.46
C MET A 59 10.53 -1.72 -11.68
N ILE A 60 11.29 -1.49 -10.61
CA ILE A 60 12.70 -1.09 -10.69
C ILE A 60 13.54 -2.19 -11.35
N GLU A 61 13.31 -3.45 -10.97
CA GLU A 61 13.98 -4.62 -11.56
C GLU A 61 13.61 -4.83 -13.04
N ASP A 62 12.41 -4.40 -13.47
CA ASP A 62 12.02 -4.32 -14.89
C ASP A 62 12.58 -3.06 -15.59
N GLY A 63 13.55 -2.36 -15.00
CA GLY A 63 14.24 -1.23 -15.62
C GLY A 63 13.42 0.06 -15.67
N LEU A 64 12.53 0.31 -14.70
CA LEU A 64 11.70 1.53 -14.64
C LEU A 64 12.50 2.80 -14.92
N PHE A 65 13.62 2.99 -14.22
CA PHE A 65 14.44 4.20 -14.33
C PHE A 65 15.42 4.17 -15.51
N GLU A 66 15.63 3.01 -16.13
CA GLU A 66 16.40 2.90 -17.38
C GLU A 66 15.53 3.30 -18.58
N LYS A 67 14.24 2.95 -18.53
CA LYS A 67 13.25 3.27 -19.56
C LYS A 67 12.71 4.70 -19.43
N PHE A 68 12.61 5.22 -18.21
CA PHE A 68 11.99 6.51 -17.91
C PHE A 68 12.85 7.32 -16.92
N ASP A 69 13.80 8.08 -17.46
CA ASP A 69 14.68 8.93 -16.67
C ASP A 69 13.88 10.02 -15.92
N SER A 70 14.28 10.33 -14.68
CA SER A 70 13.60 11.31 -13.83
C SER A 70 14.59 11.99 -12.88
N ASP A 71 14.71 13.32 -13.01
CA ASP A 71 15.56 14.12 -12.11
C ASP A 71 15.07 14.07 -10.65
N TYR A 72 13.74 13.99 -10.46
CA TYR A 72 13.09 13.95 -9.16
C TYR A 72 11.88 13.02 -9.20
N VAL A 73 11.70 12.24 -8.13
CA VAL A 73 10.53 11.38 -7.93
C VAL A 73 9.72 11.93 -6.75
N PHE A 74 8.43 12.16 -6.98
CA PHE A 74 7.50 12.63 -5.96
C PHE A 74 6.46 11.55 -5.67
N GLY A 75 6.19 11.33 -4.40
CA GLY A 75 5.09 10.50 -3.92
C GLY A 75 4.35 11.21 -2.80
N TRP A 76 3.07 10.92 -2.65
CA TRP A 76 2.27 11.42 -1.54
C TRP A 76 1.26 10.35 -1.13
N HIS A 77 0.88 10.39 0.14
CA HIS A 77 -0.15 9.52 0.69
C HIS A 77 -1.14 10.40 1.47
N ASN A 78 -2.43 10.18 1.29
CA ASN A 78 -3.43 10.81 2.15
C ASN A 78 -3.28 10.25 3.58
N MET A 79 -3.51 11.07 4.60
CA MET A 79 -3.62 10.57 5.97
C MET A 79 -5.11 10.42 6.27
N PRO A 80 -5.69 9.20 6.29
CA PRO A 80 -7.13 9.02 6.46
C PRO A 80 -7.66 9.61 7.77
N PHE A 81 -6.79 9.83 8.76
CA PHE A 81 -7.12 10.39 10.07
C PHE A 81 -6.68 11.86 10.26
N GLY A 82 -6.02 12.46 9.26
CA GLY A 82 -5.59 13.87 9.30
C GLY A 82 -6.79 14.81 9.11
N ARG A 83 -7.03 15.70 10.08
CA ARG A 83 -8.24 16.56 10.09
C ARG A 83 -8.05 17.94 9.47
N ASP A 84 -6.83 18.35 9.16
CA ASP A 84 -6.52 19.77 8.98
C ASP A 84 -6.26 20.22 7.53
N LYS A 85 -6.53 19.38 6.51
CA LYS A 85 -6.34 19.72 5.07
C LYS A 85 -4.95 20.30 4.77
N LYS A 86 -3.92 19.85 5.48
CA LYS A 86 -2.53 20.29 5.29
C LYS A 86 -1.69 19.21 4.62
N PHE A 87 -0.62 19.66 3.98
CA PHE A 87 0.47 18.82 3.55
C PHE A 87 1.54 18.75 4.64
N TYR A 88 2.05 17.55 4.88
CA TYR A 88 3.11 17.30 5.83
C TYR A 88 4.34 16.82 5.09
N LEU A 89 5.48 17.44 5.37
CA LEU A 89 6.76 17.09 4.77
C LEU A 89 7.78 16.94 5.89
N LYS A 90 8.68 15.96 5.75
CA LYS A 90 9.81 15.77 6.64
C LYS A 90 11.06 15.52 5.81
N LYS A 91 12.17 16.17 6.18
CA LYS A 91 13.48 15.88 5.60
C LYS A 91 14.08 14.63 6.26
N GLY A 92 14.71 13.77 5.46
CA GLY A 92 15.31 12.52 5.94
C GLY A 92 14.29 11.39 6.04
N ALA A 93 14.55 10.40 6.91
CA ALA A 93 13.69 9.24 7.08
C ALA A 93 12.26 9.65 7.47
N MET A 94 11.27 9.32 6.63
CA MET A 94 9.85 9.68 6.84
C MET A 94 9.07 8.57 7.54
N MET A 95 9.33 7.30 7.20
CA MET A 95 8.61 6.12 7.69
C MET A 95 9.57 5.09 8.29
N ALA A 96 9.02 4.15 9.06
CA ALA A 96 9.77 3.01 9.58
C ALA A 96 9.98 1.95 8.49
N SER A 97 11.01 1.12 8.65
CA SER A 97 11.12 -0.14 7.91
C SER A 97 10.05 -1.12 8.42
N SER A 98 9.62 -2.04 7.56
CA SER A 98 8.63 -3.06 7.88
C SER A 98 9.12 -4.40 7.33
N ASP A 99 9.03 -5.43 8.17
CA ASP A 99 9.35 -6.81 7.83
C ASP A 99 8.14 -7.68 8.19
N SER A 100 7.95 -8.75 7.42
CA SER A 100 6.92 -9.77 7.71
C SER A 100 7.59 -11.10 8.00
N TYR A 101 7.14 -11.76 9.06
CA TYR A 101 7.58 -13.10 9.43
C TYR A 101 6.36 -13.96 9.78
N SER A 102 6.47 -15.27 9.56
CA SER A 102 5.48 -16.25 9.99
C SER A 102 6.09 -17.14 11.06
N ILE A 103 5.31 -17.42 12.10
CA ILE A 103 5.65 -18.40 13.13
C ILE A 103 4.63 -19.53 13.06
N GLU A 104 5.12 -20.75 12.91
CA GLU A 104 4.29 -21.95 13.01
C GLU A 104 4.44 -22.54 14.41
N VAL A 105 3.33 -22.61 15.16
CA VAL A 105 3.29 -23.26 16.49
C VAL A 105 2.67 -24.64 16.35
N ILE A 106 3.52 -25.68 16.42
CA ILE A 106 3.09 -27.07 16.21
C ILE A 106 2.81 -27.74 17.56
N GLY A 107 1.52 -28.02 17.80
CA GLY A 107 1.04 -28.78 18.96
C GLY A 107 0.81 -30.26 18.67
N ARG A 108 0.00 -30.90 19.53
CA ARG A 108 -0.51 -32.27 19.37
C ARG A 108 -1.99 -32.28 19.70
N GLY A 109 -2.83 -32.62 18.72
CA GLY A 109 -4.27 -32.73 18.93
C GLY A 109 -4.66 -33.81 19.95
N GLY A 110 -5.84 -33.67 20.55
CA GLY A 110 -6.41 -34.62 21.50
C GLY A 110 -7.89 -34.36 21.73
N HIS A 111 -8.53 -35.20 22.55
CA HIS A 111 -9.94 -35.01 22.88
C HIS A 111 -10.11 -33.82 23.83
N GLY A 112 -11.06 -32.92 23.57
CA GLY A 112 -11.21 -31.66 24.31
C GLY A 112 -11.49 -31.81 25.81
N SER A 113 -11.97 -32.97 26.25
CA SER A 113 -12.18 -33.29 27.67
C SER A 113 -10.98 -34.01 28.34
N ALA A 114 -9.91 -34.30 27.60
CA ALA A 114 -8.68 -34.92 28.10
C ALA A 114 -7.43 -34.09 27.68
N PRO A 115 -7.35 -32.82 28.11
CA PRO A 115 -6.29 -31.89 27.68
C PRO A 115 -4.89 -32.34 28.09
N GLU A 116 -4.75 -33.13 29.17
CA GLU A 116 -3.48 -33.70 29.62
C GLU A 116 -2.84 -34.65 28.58
N LYS A 117 -3.64 -35.13 27.62
CA LYS A 117 -3.16 -35.98 26.50
C LYS A 117 -2.83 -35.16 25.24
N ALA A 118 -3.20 -33.89 25.19
CA ALA A 118 -2.91 -32.99 24.08
C ALA A 118 -1.69 -32.10 24.37
N LYS A 119 -1.23 -31.38 23.35
CA LYS A 119 -0.40 -30.17 23.48
C LYS A 119 -1.09 -29.10 22.67
N ASP A 120 -1.95 -28.32 23.31
CA ASP A 120 -2.79 -27.34 22.63
C ASP A 120 -1.94 -26.16 22.12
N PRO A 121 -1.78 -25.98 20.80
CA PRO A 121 -1.02 -24.86 20.25
C PRO A 121 -1.74 -23.52 20.41
N ILE A 122 -3.06 -23.50 20.65
CA ILE A 122 -3.83 -22.26 20.88
C ILE A 122 -3.48 -21.66 22.23
N TYR A 123 -3.28 -22.49 23.26
CA TYR A 123 -2.86 -22.00 24.58
C TYR A 123 -1.38 -21.60 24.63
N ALA A 124 -0.56 -22.13 23.72
CA ALA A 124 0.87 -21.86 23.66
C ALA A 124 1.23 -20.58 22.90
N ALA A 125 0.34 -20.09 22.02
CA ALA A 125 0.49 -18.86 21.24
C ALA A 125 0.00 -17.63 22.01
#